data_AF-A0A9Q1CPA4-F1
#
_entry.id   AF-A0A9Q1CPA4-F1
#
_cell.length_a   1.000
_cell.length_b   1.000
_cell.length_c   1.000
_cell.angle_alpha   90.00
_cell.angle_beta   90.00
_cell.angle_gamma   90.00
#
_symmetry.space_group_name_H-M   'P 1'
#
loop_
_entity.id
_entity.type
_entity.pdbx_description
1 polymer ?
#
loop_
_entity_poly.entity_id
_entity_poly.type
_entity_poly.pdbx_seq_one_letter_code
_entity_poly.pdbx_strand_id
1 'polypeptide(L)'
;MQPIRQNNREPDDMIQGFAFFDFECRQEDVCIDDNQSLQHVPNFCVVHRVCDACVMDNDIQNDCKTCGQREHIFKGEETLSSLCQFLLNNPNFIAVAHNMSGYDGQFILQYLNEIGLPPQNVIMNGTKLMSLELNKHCKIIDSYNFIPIPLSAFPKTFGLKEMKKGYFPYLFNTKEHETYSGPWPSASFYNPDRMTTEGRKLFLDWFNSRIDKVFHMEEEITAYCKSDVNLLRQGCIQFRNLFIVKTSVDPFKKCLMITSTCMRVFRRIF
;
A
#
# COMPACT_ATOMS: atom_id res chain seq x y z
N MET A 1 -30.71 -39.25 -11.54
CA MET A 1 -30.36 -37.86 -11.93
C MET A 1 -29.67 -37.21 -10.76
N GLN A 2 -28.34 -37.09 -10.80
CA GLN A 2 -27.64 -36.18 -9.87
C GLN A 2 -27.89 -34.75 -10.35
N PRO A 3 -28.14 -33.78 -9.45
CA PRO A 3 -28.30 -32.40 -9.86
C PRO A 3 -26.97 -31.90 -10.44
N ILE A 4 -27.04 -31.35 -11.65
CA ILE A 4 -25.95 -30.61 -12.27
C ILE A 4 -25.61 -29.46 -11.32
N ARG A 5 -24.46 -29.52 -10.65
CA ARG A 5 -23.93 -28.36 -9.92
C ARG A 5 -23.81 -27.23 -10.93
N GLN A 6 -24.68 -26.24 -10.82
CA GLN A 6 -24.50 -24.98 -11.53
C GLN A 6 -23.11 -24.47 -11.18
N ASN A 7 -22.31 -24.19 -12.22
CA ASN A 7 -20.97 -23.63 -12.12
C ASN A 7 -21.08 -22.17 -11.65
N ASN A 8 -21.52 -21.96 -10.41
CA ASN A 8 -21.40 -20.68 -9.74
C ASN A 8 -19.93 -20.52 -9.40
N ARG A 9 -19.20 -19.76 -10.22
CA ARG A 9 -17.83 -19.34 -9.92
C ARG A 9 -17.83 -18.70 -8.53
N GLU A 10 -16.87 -19.04 -7.68
CA GLU A 10 -16.76 -18.38 -6.38
C GLU A 10 -16.50 -16.88 -6.62
N PRO A 11 -16.96 -15.96 -5.74
CA PRO A 11 -16.71 -14.52 -5.89
C PRO A 11 -15.23 -14.17 -6.14
N ASP A 12 -14.32 -14.94 -5.52
CA ASP A 12 -12.87 -14.81 -5.69
C ASP A 12 -12.35 -15.15 -7.10
N ASP A 13 -13.09 -15.96 -7.87
CA ASP A 13 -12.73 -16.34 -9.24
C ASP A 13 -13.04 -15.22 -10.24
N MET A 14 -13.78 -14.19 -9.81
CA MET A 14 -14.02 -12.96 -10.58
C MET A 14 -12.92 -11.92 -10.39
N ILE A 15 -12.02 -12.08 -9.41
CA ILE A 15 -10.91 -11.15 -9.19
C ILE A 15 -9.91 -11.24 -10.34
N GLN A 16 -9.74 -10.12 -11.04
CA GLN A 16 -8.92 -9.96 -12.24
C GLN A 16 -7.52 -9.42 -11.94
N GLY A 17 -7.25 -8.95 -10.72
CA GLY A 17 -5.94 -8.41 -10.37
C GLY A 17 -5.82 -7.78 -8.99
N PHE A 18 -4.76 -7.00 -8.84
CA PHE A 18 -4.37 -6.29 -7.62
C PHE A 18 -4.09 -4.82 -7.89
N ALA A 19 -4.32 -3.98 -6.89
CA ALA A 19 -3.89 -2.59 -6.86
C ALA A 19 -3.05 -2.37 -5.60
N PHE A 20 -1.75 -2.13 -5.74
CA PHE A 20 -0.87 -1.86 -4.61
C PHE A 20 -0.79 -0.35 -4.44
N PHE A 21 -0.92 0.15 -3.22
CA PHE A 21 -0.87 1.59 -2.98
C PHE A 21 -0.26 1.92 -1.63
N ASP A 22 0.16 3.17 -1.51
CA ASP A 22 0.67 3.77 -0.29
C ASP A 22 0.33 5.26 -0.26
N PHE A 23 0.16 5.81 0.93
CA PHE A 23 -0.08 7.24 1.14
C PHE A 23 1.14 7.91 1.75
N GLU A 24 1.45 9.12 1.26
CA GLU A 24 2.17 10.10 2.06
C GLU A 24 1.17 11.11 2.61
N CYS A 25 1.38 11.49 3.88
CA CYS A 25 0.49 12.39 4.59
C CYS A 25 1.24 13.61 5.10
N ARG A 26 0.55 14.75 5.11
CA ARG A 26 0.96 15.93 5.88
C ARG A 26 0.57 15.74 7.35
N GLN A 27 1.31 16.41 8.23
CA GLN A 27 1.10 16.40 9.69
C GLN A 27 1.17 17.85 10.20
N GLU A 28 0.24 18.70 9.76
CA GLU A 28 0.26 20.15 10.06
C GLU A 28 -0.98 20.60 10.86
N ASP A 29 -2.10 19.90 10.71
CA ASP A 29 -3.34 20.19 11.42
C ASP A 29 -3.35 19.50 12.79
N VAL A 30 -3.96 20.13 13.80
CA VAL A 30 -4.10 19.55 15.14
C VAL A 30 -5.37 18.68 15.18
N CYS A 31 -5.29 17.52 15.82
CA CYS A 31 -6.47 16.67 16.01
C CYS A 31 -7.55 17.41 16.81
N ILE A 32 -8.80 17.37 16.32
CA ILE A 32 -9.94 18.05 16.95
C ILE A 32 -10.18 17.57 18.39
N ASP A 33 -9.96 16.28 18.63
CA ASP A 33 -10.23 15.63 19.92
C ASP A 33 -9.02 15.62 20.87
N ASP A 34 -7.83 15.95 20.35
CA ASP A 34 -6.58 15.93 21.10
C ASP A 34 -5.63 17.03 20.60
N ASN A 35 -5.60 18.14 21.33
CA ASN A 35 -4.76 19.30 21.02
C ASN A 35 -3.24 19.03 21.08
N GLN A 36 -2.82 17.80 21.39
CA GLN A 36 -1.40 17.41 21.45
C GLN A 36 -0.94 16.60 20.23
N SER A 37 -1.85 15.99 19.47
CA SER A 37 -1.51 15.19 18.30
C SER A 37 -1.80 15.93 16.99
N LEU A 38 -0.98 15.65 15.98
CA LEU A 38 -1.16 16.18 14.65
C LEU A 38 -1.96 15.18 13.81
N GLN A 39 -2.96 15.69 13.10
CA GLN A 39 -3.76 14.94 12.17
C GLN A 39 -2.92 14.60 10.93
N HIS A 40 -2.96 13.33 10.56
CA HIS A 40 -2.38 12.88 9.31
C HIS A 40 -3.41 13.08 8.19
N VAL A 41 -3.04 13.83 7.14
CA VAL A 41 -3.91 14.10 6.00
C VAL A 41 -3.22 13.62 4.72
N PRO A 42 -3.76 12.62 4.01
CA PRO A 42 -3.19 12.14 2.74
C PRO A 42 -3.10 13.26 1.70
N ASN A 43 -1.90 13.51 1.17
CA ASN A 43 -1.66 14.51 0.13
C ASN A 43 -0.93 13.96 -1.10
N PHE A 44 -0.43 12.73 -1.02
CA PHE A 44 0.17 12.04 -2.15
C PHE A 44 -0.15 10.54 -2.07
N CYS A 45 -0.48 9.94 -3.20
CA CYS A 45 -0.72 8.50 -3.29
C CYS A 45 -0.20 7.98 -4.62
N VAL A 46 0.50 6.84 -4.58
CA VAL A 46 0.85 6.08 -5.77
C VAL A 46 0.04 4.78 -5.76
N VAL A 47 -0.48 4.40 -6.92
CA VAL A 47 -1.15 3.12 -7.13
C VAL A 47 -0.50 2.38 -8.28
N HIS A 48 -0.09 1.13 -8.05
CA HIS A 48 0.32 0.19 -9.09
C HIS A 48 -0.75 -0.88 -9.29
N ARG A 49 -1.44 -0.81 -10.43
CA ARG A 49 -2.48 -1.76 -10.81
C ARG A 49 -1.92 -2.84 -11.74
N VAL A 50 -2.21 -4.10 -11.42
CA VAL A 50 -1.79 -5.25 -12.23
C VAL A 50 -2.92 -6.26 -12.35
N CYS A 51 -3.17 -6.80 -13.55
CA CYS A 51 -4.08 -7.91 -13.77
C CYS A 51 -3.34 -9.23 -13.88
N ASP A 52 -4.06 -10.35 -13.92
CA ASP A 52 -3.47 -11.68 -14.08
C ASP A 52 -2.57 -11.82 -15.34
N ALA A 53 -2.76 -10.99 -16.37
CA ALA A 53 -1.94 -10.98 -17.58
C ALA A 53 -0.62 -10.19 -17.44
N CYS A 54 -0.57 -9.14 -16.63
CA CYS A 54 0.62 -8.30 -16.45
C CYS A 54 1.24 -8.40 -15.05
N VAL A 55 0.70 -9.23 -14.15
CA VAL A 55 1.20 -9.40 -12.79
C VAL A 55 2.68 -9.82 -12.74
N MET A 56 3.17 -10.51 -13.77
CA MET A 56 4.57 -10.92 -13.88
C MET A 56 5.45 -9.90 -14.61
N ASP A 57 4.88 -8.86 -15.20
CA ASP A 57 5.64 -7.77 -15.81
C ASP A 57 6.11 -6.81 -14.70
N ASN A 58 7.42 -6.82 -14.46
CA ASN A 58 8.06 -6.02 -13.43
C ASN A 58 8.15 -4.54 -13.81
N ASP A 59 8.09 -4.19 -15.10
CA ASP A 59 8.07 -2.80 -15.50
C ASP A 59 6.63 -2.28 -15.44
N ILE A 60 6.37 -1.41 -14.46
CA ILE A 60 5.05 -0.83 -14.26
C ILE A 60 4.71 0.24 -15.31
N GLN A 61 5.71 0.75 -16.03
CA GLN A 61 5.51 1.77 -17.05
C GLN A 61 4.99 1.18 -18.36
N ASN A 62 5.08 -0.15 -18.54
CA ASN A 62 4.49 -0.83 -19.68
C ASN A 62 2.97 -0.86 -19.58
N ASP A 63 2.30 -0.31 -20.59
CA ASP A 63 0.84 -0.41 -20.72
C ASP A 63 0.40 -1.87 -20.85
N CYS A 64 -0.72 -2.18 -20.20
CA CYS A 64 -1.38 -3.47 -20.29
C CYS A 64 -2.65 -3.37 -21.13
N LYS A 65 -2.94 -4.38 -21.95
CA LYS A 65 -4.20 -4.46 -22.71
C LYS A 65 -5.46 -4.41 -21.83
N THR A 66 -5.38 -4.90 -20.59
CA THR A 66 -6.50 -4.93 -19.65
C THR A 66 -6.47 -3.77 -18.67
N CYS A 67 -5.30 -3.39 -18.14
CA CYS A 67 -5.20 -2.30 -17.16
C CYS A 67 -5.07 -0.92 -17.80
N GLY A 68 -4.66 -0.83 -19.08
CA GLY A 68 -4.13 0.40 -19.65
C GLY A 68 -2.83 0.80 -18.96
N GLN A 69 -2.71 2.09 -18.63
CA GLN A 69 -1.69 2.60 -17.72
C GLN A 69 -1.80 1.91 -16.35
N ARG A 70 -0.67 1.46 -15.80
CA ARG A 70 -0.64 0.68 -14.56
C ARG A 70 -0.18 1.47 -13.34
N GLU A 71 0.48 2.61 -13.54
CA GLU A 71 0.85 3.53 -12.48
C GLU A 71 -0.09 4.73 -12.48
N HIS A 72 -0.71 5.00 -11.34
CA HIS A 72 -1.55 6.18 -11.12
C HIS A 72 -1.00 6.95 -9.93
N ILE A 73 -0.99 8.27 -10.03
CA ILE A 73 -0.50 9.17 -8.99
C ILE A 73 -1.60 10.17 -8.69
N PHE A 74 -1.97 10.28 -7.42
CA PHE A 74 -2.90 11.29 -6.91
C PHE A 74 -2.11 12.24 -6.01
N LYS A 75 -2.32 13.55 -6.19
CA LYS A 75 -1.59 14.60 -5.48
C LYS A 75 -2.56 15.70 -5.04
N GLY A 76 -2.26 16.34 -3.92
CA GLY A 76 -3.02 17.49 -3.40
C GLY A 76 -4.14 17.09 -2.44
N GLU A 77 -5.06 18.02 -2.17
CA GLU A 77 -6.10 17.86 -1.15
C GLU A 77 -7.12 16.76 -1.47
N GLU A 78 -7.36 16.51 -2.76
CA GLU A 78 -8.29 15.48 -3.25
C GLU A 78 -7.63 14.09 -3.39
N THR A 79 -6.48 13.86 -2.76
CA THR A 79 -5.75 12.59 -2.89
C THR A 79 -6.59 11.40 -2.40
N LEU A 80 -7.21 11.53 -1.22
CA LEU A 80 -8.02 10.47 -0.61
C LEU A 80 -9.29 10.20 -1.41
N SER A 81 -10.00 11.26 -1.81
CA SER A 81 -11.22 11.17 -2.63
C SER A 81 -10.92 10.54 -4.00
N SER A 82 -9.83 10.96 -4.65
CA SER A 82 -9.38 10.42 -5.94
C SER A 82 -9.02 8.94 -5.85
N LEU A 83 -8.33 8.50 -4.78
CA LEU A 83 -8.06 7.08 -4.56
C LEU A 83 -9.36 6.30 -4.39
N CYS A 84 -10.27 6.75 -3.51
CA CYS A 84 -11.53 6.06 -3.26
C CYS A 84 -12.37 5.95 -4.55
N GLN A 85 -12.45 7.02 -5.34
CA GLN A 85 -13.11 7.00 -6.64
C GLN A 85 -12.43 6.03 -7.62
N PHE A 86 -11.09 6.02 -7.66
CA PHE A 86 -10.34 5.07 -8.46
C PHE A 86 -10.67 3.62 -8.07
N LEU A 87 -10.68 3.29 -6.77
CA LEU A 87 -10.99 1.93 -6.30
C LEU A 87 -12.43 1.53 -6.62
N LEU A 88 -13.40 2.42 -6.42
CA LEU A 88 -14.81 2.18 -6.75
C LEU A 88 -15.04 1.97 -8.26
N ASN A 89 -14.32 2.70 -9.11
CA ASN A 89 -14.40 2.60 -10.57
C ASN A 89 -13.64 1.40 -11.15
N ASN A 90 -12.84 0.70 -10.35
CA ASN A 90 -12.05 -0.45 -10.78
C ASN A 90 -12.45 -1.72 -10.00
N PRO A 91 -13.68 -2.23 -10.21
CA PRO A 91 -14.12 -3.47 -9.59
C PRO A 91 -13.31 -4.66 -10.10
N ASN A 92 -13.39 -5.77 -9.36
CA ASN A 92 -12.66 -7.01 -9.59
C ASN A 92 -11.16 -6.95 -9.27
N PHE A 93 -10.72 -5.99 -8.46
CA PHE A 93 -9.34 -5.88 -7.99
C PHE A 93 -9.28 -5.93 -6.46
N ILE A 94 -8.18 -6.48 -5.96
CA ILE A 94 -7.84 -6.47 -4.54
C ILE A 94 -6.84 -5.33 -4.33
N ALA A 95 -7.26 -4.29 -3.62
CA ALA A 95 -6.36 -3.25 -3.18
C ALA A 95 -5.51 -3.75 -1.99
N VAL A 96 -4.22 -3.44 -2.00
CA VAL A 96 -3.26 -3.91 -1.00
C VAL A 96 -2.42 -2.74 -0.55
N ALA A 97 -2.48 -2.43 0.74
CA ALA A 97 -1.57 -1.51 1.41
C ALA A 97 -0.75 -2.25 2.48
N HIS A 98 0.31 -1.63 2.97
CA HIS A 98 1.19 -2.22 3.99
C HIS A 98 0.92 -1.61 5.35
N ASN A 99 0.50 -2.43 6.32
CA ASN A 99 -0.03 -1.97 7.61
C ASN A 99 -1.32 -1.14 7.46
N MET A 100 -2.12 -1.49 6.44
CA MET A 100 -3.43 -0.88 6.15
C MET A 100 -4.31 -0.82 7.40
N SER A 101 -4.30 -1.87 8.23
CA SER A 101 -5.14 -1.97 9.43
C SER A 101 -4.88 -0.85 10.42
N GLY A 102 -3.63 -0.37 10.51
CA GLY A 102 -3.18 0.62 11.47
C GLY A 102 -3.01 2.02 10.91
N TYR A 103 -3.17 2.20 9.58
CA TYR A 103 -2.91 3.48 8.92
C TYR A 103 -3.88 3.75 7.76
N ASP A 104 -3.55 3.37 6.51
CA ASP A 104 -4.27 3.78 5.30
C ASP A 104 -5.79 3.47 5.34
N GLY A 105 -6.13 2.32 5.90
CA GLY A 105 -7.52 1.86 6.02
C GLY A 105 -8.38 2.76 6.89
N GLN A 106 -7.78 3.47 7.85
CA GLN A 106 -8.50 4.38 8.74
C GLN A 106 -9.01 5.60 7.96
N PHE A 107 -8.17 6.20 7.12
CA PHE A 107 -8.56 7.32 6.25
C PHE A 107 -9.66 6.91 5.27
N ILE A 108 -9.50 5.75 4.62
CA ILE A 108 -10.46 5.26 3.64
C ILE A 108 -11.81 4.96 4.29
N LEU A 109 -11.80 4.27 5.44
CA LEU A 109 -13.03 3.95 6.16
C LEU A 109 -13.73 5.24 6.61
N GLN A 110 -13.00 6.19 7.19
CA GLN A 110 -13.56 7.47 7.64
C GLN A 110 -14.20 8.23 6.47
N TYR A 111 -13.44 8.47 5.39
CA TYR A 111 -13.93 9.23 4.23
C TYR A 111 -15.18 8.61 3.60
N LEU A 112 -15.20 7.28 3.43
CA LEU A 112 -16.34 6.58 2.85
C LEU A 112 -17.61 6.71 3.70
N ASN A 113 -17.48 6.72 5.03
CA ASN A 113 -18.60 6.98 5.93
C ASN A 113 -19.09 8.43 5.81
N GLU A 114 -18.17 9.39 5.76
CA GLU A 114 -18.50 10.83 5.65
C GLU A 114 -19.27 11.17 4.38
N ILE A 115 -18.92 10.55 3.24
CA ILE A 115 -19.62 10.78 1.97
C ILE A 115 -20.89 9.92 1.79
N GLY A 116 -21.29 9.14 2.81
CA GLY A 116 -22.47 8.29 2.76
C GLY A 116 -22.34 7.07 1.85
N LEU A 117 -21.11 6.61 1.58
CA LEU A 117 -20.82 5.40 0.81
C LEU A 117 -20.00 4.40 1.65
N PRO A 118 -20.50 3.94 2.82
CA PRO A 118 -19.75 3.06 3.69
C PRO A 118 -19.43 1.73 2.98
N PRO A 119 -18.30 1.08 3.31
CA PRO A 119 -17.97 -0.25 2.80
C PRO A 119 -19.12 -1.24 3.04
N GLN A 120 -19.41 -2.09 2.05
CA GLN A 120 -20.45 -3.13 2.13
C GLN A 120 -20.17 -4.14 3.24
N ASN A 121 -18.88 -4.39 3.50
CA ASN A 121 -18.44 -5.26 4.56
C ASN A 121 -17.14 -4.74 5.17
N VAL A 122 -17.05 -4.82 6.49
CA VAL A 122 -15.88 -4.41 7.27
C VAL A 122 -15.50 -5.59 8.15
N ILE A 123 -14.32 -6.17 7.91
CA ILE A 123 -13.84 -7.31 8.69
C ILE A 123 -12.79 -6.81 9.66
N MET A 124 -13.00 -7.08 10.94
CA MET A 124 -12.12 -6.66 12.02
C MET A 124 -11.59 -7.86 12.80
N ASN A 125 -10.42 -7.70 13.43
CA ASN A 125 -9.88 -8.60 14.43
C ASN A 125 -9.58 -7.80 15.71
N GLY A 126 -10.52 -7.81 16.65
CA GLY A 126 -10.54 -6.83 17.74
C GLY A 126 -10.66 -5.42 17.16
N THR A 127 -9.70 -4.54 17.47
CA THR A 127 -9.65 -3.17 16.96
C THR A 127 -8.94 -3.04 15.60
N LYS A 128 -8.34 -4.12 15.08
CA LYS A 128 -7.58 -4.07 13.83
C LYS A 128 -8.50 -4.26 12.62
N LEU A 129 -8.41 -3.35 11.67
CA LEU A 129 -9.15 -3.36 10.43
C LEU A 129 -8.53 -4.34 9.40
N MET A 130 -9.04 -5.56 9.32
CA MET A 130 -8.44 -6.61 8.49
C MET A 130 -8.74 -6.46 7.00
N SER A 131 -9.95 -6.02 6.67
CA SER A 131 -10.40 -5.86 5.28
C SER A 131 -11.57 -4.88 5.18
N LEU A 132 -11.60 -4.14 4.07
CA LEU A 132 -12.73 -3.32 3.64
C LEU A 132 -13.26 -3.84 2.30
N GLU A 133 -14.55 -4.11 2.18
CA GLU A 133 -15.18 -4.45 0.91
C GLU A 133 -15.97 -3.24 0.43
N LEU A 134 -15.44 -2.51 -0.56
CA LEU A 134 -16.05 -1.27 -1.05
C LEU A 134 -17.29 -1.53 -1.88
N ASN A 135 -17.25 -2.59 -2.68
CA ASN A 135 -18.35 -3.10 -3.47
C ASN A 135 -18.16 -4.60 -3.69
N LYS A 136 -19.14 -5.26 -4.32
CA LYS A 136 -19.18 -6.73 -4.55
C LYS A 136 -17.89 -7.34 -5.12
N HIS A 137 -16.98 -6.54 -5.69
CA HIS A 137 -15.76 -7.02 -6.30
C HIS A 137 -14.51 -6.16 -6.03
N CYS A 138 -14.54 -5.20 -5.10
CA CYS A 138 -13.37 -4.42 -4.71
C CYS A 138 -13.15 -4.56 -3.21
N LYS A 139 -12.06 -5.21 -2.83
CA LYS A 139 -11.66 -5.38 -1.42
C LYS A 139 -10.30 -4.77 -1.17
N ILE A 140 -10.11 -4.15 -0.03
CA ILE A 140 -8.84 -3.64 0.48
C ILE A 140 -8.37 -4.59 1.57
N ILE A 141 -7.14 -5.08 1.45
CA ILE A 141 -6.52 -5.97 2.44
C ILE A 141 -5.19 -5.39 2.91
N ASP A 142 -4.78 -5.84 4.10
CA ASP A 142 -3.48 -5.50 4.67
C ASP A 142 -2.44 -6.57 4.33
N SER A 143 -1.39 -6.21 3.60
CA SER A 143 -0.27 -7.12 3.33
C SER A 143 0.48 -7.56 4.60
N TYR A 144 0.45 -6.75 5.68
CA TYR A 144 1.12 -7.06 6.95
C TYR A 144 0.51 -8.30 7.64
N ASN A 145 -0.77 -8.59 7.38
CA ASN A 145 -1.42 -9.81 7.86
C ASN A 145 -0.88 -11.08 7.19
N PHE A 146 -0.15 -10.94 6.09
CA PHE A 146 0.49 -12.04 5.36
C PHE A 146 2.02 -12.03 5.53
N ILE A 147 2.62 -10.84 5.51
CA ILE A 147 4.06 -10.60 5.52
C ILE A 147 4.36 -9.65 6.70
N PRO A 148 4.45 -10.16 7.94
CA PRO A 148 4.52 -9.35 9.16
C PRO A 148 5.96 -8.85 9.43
N ILE A 149 6.54 -8.20 8.44
CA ILE A 149 7.86 -7.55 8.50
C ILE A 149 7.75 -6.16 7.87
N PRO A 150 8.58 -5.19 8.27
CA PRO A 150 8.55 -3.85 7.67
C PRO A 150 8.89 -3.90 6.18
N LEU A 151 8.33 -2.97 5.41
CA LEU A 151 8.58 -2.84 3.98
C LEU A 151 10.08 -2.72 3.63
N SER A 152 10.84 -2.03 4.48
CA SER A 152 12.30 -1.90 4.36
C SER A 152 13.07 -3.22 4.42
N ALA A 153 12.45 -4.30 4.94
CA ALA A 153 13.04 -5.64 4.93
C ALA A 153 12.71 -6.44 3.66
N PHE A 154 11.76 -6.00 2.82
CA PHE A 154 11.35 -6.70 1.60
C PHE A 154 12.51 -6.91 0.62
N PRO A 155 13.41 -5.94 0.35
CA PRO A 155 14.55 -6.15 -0.55
C PRO A 155 15.40 -7.36 -0.17
N LYS A 156 15.72 -7.49 1.13
CA LYS A 156 16.51 -8.61 1.63
C LYS A 156 15.73 -9.92 1.62
N THR A 157 14.47 -9.89 2.06
CA THR A 157 13.62 -11.09 2.19
C THR A 157 13.29 -11.73 0.84
N PHE A 158 13.01 -10.90 -0.18
CA PHE A 158 12.53 -11.34 -1.50
C PHE A 158 13.61 -11.18 -2.60
N GLY A 159 14.84 -10.80 -2.24
CA GLY A 159 15.92 -10.56 -3.21
C GLY A 159 15.57 -9.47 -4.23
N LEU A 160 14.85 -8.43 -3.81
CA LEU A 160 14.41 -7.33 -4.68
C LEU A 160 15.47 -6.24 -4.75
N LYS A 161 15.49 -5.55 -5.89
CA LYS A 161 16.26 -4.32 -6.06
C LYS A 161 15.37 -3.13 -5.74
N GLU A 162 15.70 -2.41 -4.69
CA GLU A 162 15.06 -1.15 -4.32
C GLU A 162 15.36 -0.07 -5.38
N MET A 163 14.31 0.64 -5.82
CA MET A 163 14.44 1.68 -6.85
C MET A 163 15.12 2.93 -6.28
N LYS A 164 14.68 3.36 -5.11
CA LYS A 164 15.24 4.49 -4.39
C LYS A 164 15.58 4.09 -2.96
N LYS A 165 16.87 3.93 -2.69
CA LYS A 165 17.38 3.73 -1.33
C LYS A 165 17.54 5.08 -0.64
N GLY A 166 16.85 5.29 0.48
CA GLY A 166 16.97 6.52 1.25
C GLY A 166 15.84 6.71 2.24
N TYR A 167 15.70 7.94 2.71
CA TYR A 167 14.72 8.35 3.69
C TYR A 167 13.95 9.57 3.16
N PHE A 168 12.69 9.71 3.56
CA PHE A 168 11.85 10.85 3.21
C PHE A 168 11.61 11.73 4.45
N PRO A 169 11.73 13.08 4.35
CA PRO A 169 11.50 13.97 5.48
C PRO A 169 9.99 14.18 5.68
N TYR A 170 9.31 13.20 6.26
CA TYR A 170 7.85 13.23 6.39
C TYR A 170 7.31 14.41 7.22
N LEU A 171 8.09 14.97 8.16
CA LEU A 171 7.70 16.18 8.89
C LEU A 171 7.88 17.47 8.07
N PHE A 172 8.61 17.39 6.95
CA PHE A 172 8.76 18.48 5.98
C PHE A 172 7.64 18.45 4.92
N ASN A 173 6.83 17.40 4.89
CA ASN A 173 5.65 17.30 4.03
C ASN A 173 4.53 18.19 4.59
N THR A 174 4.53 19.46 4.18
CA THR A 174 3.56 20.48 4.57
C THR A 174 3.12 21.27 3.34
N LYS A 175 1.99 21.99 3.44
CA LYS A 175 1.50 22.84 2.33
C LYS A 175 2.53 23.87 1.88
N GLU A 176 3.27 24.45 2.82
CA GLU A 176 4.30 25.45 2.56
C GLU A 176 5.45 24.90 1.70
N HIS A 177 5.80 23.62 1.87
CA HIS A 177 6.95 23.02 1.20
C HIS A 177 6.61 22.25 -0.08
N GLU A 178 5.35 22.21 -0.54
CA GLU A 178 4.94 21.39 -1.70
C GLU A 178 5.75 21.70 -2.97
N THR A 179 6.09 22.98 -3.18
CA THR A 179 6.91 23.45 -4.32
C THR A 179 8.35 23.76 -3.94
N TYR A 180 8.79 23.32 -2.75
CA TYR A 180 10.11 23.63 -2.23
C TYR A 180 11.22 23.04 -3.11
N SER A 181 12.19 23.91 -3.42
CA SER A 181 13.42 23.59 -4.12
C SER A 181 14.57 24.33 -3.44
N GLY A 182 15.45 23.62 -2.77
CA GLY A 182 16.51 24.25 -1.97
C GLY A 182 17.44 23.25 -1.30
N PRO A 183 18.18 23.66 -0.26
CA PRO A 183 18.99 22.74 0.55
C PRO A 183 18.17 21.57 1.12
N TRP A 184 18.85 20.47 1.46
CA TRP A 184 18.18 19.34 2.10
C TRP A 184 17.58 19.75 3.46
N PRO A 185 16.34 19.29 3.79
CA PRO A 185 15.74 19.54 5.10
C PRO A 185 16.64 19.06 6.23
N SER A 186 16.63 19.75 7.37
CA SER A 186 17.40 19.32 8.53
C SER A 186 17.05 17.90 8.97
N ALA A 187 18.00 17.22 9.61
CA ALA A 187 17.82 15.85 10.07
C ALA A 187 16.59 15.65 10.98
N SER A 188 16.15 16.70 11.71
CA SER A 188 14.96 16.64 12.56
C SER A 188 13.68 16.32 11.79
N PHE A 189 13.57 16.72 10.51
CA PHE A 189 12.38 16.45 9.69
C PHE A 189 12.19 14.97 9.31
N TYR A 190 13.20 14.13 9.59
CA TYR A 190 13.16 12.67 9.37
C TYR A 190 12.88 11.90 10.67
N ASN A 191 12.78 12.59 11.81
CA ASN A 191 12.57 12.04 13.14
C ASN A 191 13.54 10.88 13.51
N PRO A 192 14.85 11.15 13.53
CA PRO A 192 15.88 10.16 13.82
C PRO A 192 15.78 9.56 15.23
N ASP A 193 15.03 10.21 16.14
CA ASP A 193 14.83 9.73 17.51
C ASP A 193 13.88 8.52 17.59
N ARG A 194 13.06 8.29 16.55
CA ARG A 194 12.23 7.08 16.43
C ARG A 194 12.94 5.92 15.73
N MET A 195 14.17 6.12 15.23
CA MET A 195 14.94 5.07 14.58
C MET A 195 15.68 4.22 15.62
N THR A 196 15.95 2.95 15.28
CA THR A 196 16.89 2.13 16.06
C THR A 196 18.30 2.73 16.00
N THR A 197 19.18 2.36 16.93
CA THR A 197 20.56 2.86 16.95
C THR A 197 21.29 2.57 15.63
N GLU A 198 21.13 1.36 15.08
CA GLU A 198 21.70 0.98 13.77
C GLU A 198 21.04 1.75 12.62
N GLY A 199 19.71 1.91 12.65
CA GLY A 199 18.96 2.64 11.64
C GLY A 199 19.34 4.12 11.59
N ARG A 200 19.53 4.74 12.76
CA ARG A 200 19.98 6.13 12.90
C ARG A 200 21.38 6.33 12.34
N LYS A 201 22.30 5.38 12.55
CA LYS A 201 23.64 5.43 11.95
C LYS A 201 23.57 5.41 10.42
N LEU A 202 22.83 4.47 9.86
CA LEU A 202 22.62 4.37 8.41
C LEU A 202 21.98 5.63 7.83
N PHE A 203 21.02 6.21 8.55
CA PHE A 203 20.39 7.47 8.19
C PHE A 203 21.39 8.62 8.17
N LEU A 204 22.20 8.80 9.22
CA LEU A 204 23.18 9.88 9.28
C LEU A 204 24.25 9.77 8.18
N ASP A 205 24.73 8.55 7.91
CA ASP A 205 25.68 8.30 6.82
C ASP A 205 25.05 8.66 5.46
N TRP A 206 23.79 8.27 5.23
CA TRP A 206 23.04 8.67 4.03
C TRP A 206 22.82 10.18 3.98
N PHE A 207 22.40 10.81 5.07
CA PHE A 207 22.05 12.23 5.16
C PHE A 207 23.25 13.13 4.86
N ASN A 208 24.42 12.82 5.44
CA ASN A 208 25.66 13.56 5.19
C ASN A 208 26.09 13.49 3.71
N SER A 209 25.74 12.43 2.98
CA SER A 209 26.01 12.31 1.53
C SER A 209 25.10 13.19 0.64
N ARG A 210 24.09 13.85 1.24
CA ARG A 210 23.10 14.67 0.53
C ARG A 210 23.29 16.17 0.72
N ILE A 211 24.05 16.60 1.71
CA ILE A 211 24.07 18.01 2.17
C ILE A 211 24.41 19.03 1.07
N ASP A 212 25.24 18.65 0.10
CA ASP A 212 25.66 19.52 -1.03
C ASP A 212 24.74 19.46 -2.26
N LYS A 213 23.63 18.72 -2.19
CA LYS A 213 22.68 18.54 -3.30
C LYS A 213 21.47 19.45 -3.12
N VAL A 214 20.75 19.69 -4.22
CA VAL A 214 19.44 20.35 -4.16
C VAL A 214 18.38 19.30 -3.87
N PHE A 215 17.47 19.62 -2.95
CA PHE A 215 16.28 18.86 -2.63
C PHE A 215 15.08 19.49 -3.36
N HIS A 216 14.39 18.69 -4.16
CA HIS A 216 13.17 19.05 -4.84
C HIS A 216 12.02 18.24 -4.24
N MET A 217 11.11 18.90 -3.50
CA MET A 217 10.06 18.21 -2.75
C MET A 217 9.22 17.29 -3.63
N GLU A 218 8.75 17.80 -4.77
CA GLU A 218 7.89 17.04 -5.68
C GLU A 218 8.59 15.80 -6.27
N GLU A 219 9.86 15.92 -6.65
CA GLU A 219 10.63 14.78 -7.18
C GLU A 219 10.90 13.75 -6.09
N GLU A 220 11.22 14.22 -4.89
CA GLU A 220 11.61 13.37 -3.77
C GLU A 220 10.43 12.55 -3.23
N ILE A 221 9.27 13.18 -3.00
CA ILE A 221 8.04 12.50 -2.56
C ILE A 221 7.55 11.52 -3.63
N THR A 222 7.60 11.92 -4.91
CA THR A 222 7.19 11.06 -6.02
C THR A 222 8.09 9.83 -6.10
N ALA A 223 9.41 10.01 -6.07
CA ALA A 223 10.33 8.90 -6.21
C ALA A 223 10.35 7.98 -4.98
N TYR A 224 10.11 8.52 -3.78
CA TYR A 224 10.01 7.73 -2.55
C TYR A 224 8.76 6.85 -2.56
N CYS A 225 7.57 7.45 -2.70
CA CYS A 225 6.31 6.70 -2.69
C CYS A 225 6.24 5.69 -3.85
N LYS A 226 6.75 6.02 -5.05
CA LYS A 226 6.89 5.03 -6.14
C LYS A 226 7.79 3.85 -5.77
N SER A 227 8.88 4.09 -5.06
CA SER A 227 9.80 3.03 -4.62
C SER A 227 9.11 2.10 -3.62
N ASP A 228 8.39 2.66 -2.65
CA ASP A 228 7.67 1.89 -1.62
C ASP A 228 6.54 1.06 -2.23
N VAL A 229 5.70 1.66 -3.09
CA VAL A 229 4.64 0.90 -3.79
C VAL A 229 5.22 -0.17 -4.72
N ASN A 230 6.35 0.11 -5.39
CA ASN A 230 7.01 -0.90 -6.20
C ASN A 230 7.58 -2.06 -5.37
N LEU A 231 8.19 -1.78 -4.21
CA LEU A 231 8.65 -2.80 -3.28
C LEU A 231 7.48 -3.65 -2.75
N LEU A 232 6.40 -2.99 -2.35
CA LEU A 232 5.18 -3.64 -1.87
C LEU A 232 4.62 -4.58 -2.94
N ARG A 233 4.44 -4.07 -4.17
CA ARG A 233 3.95 -4.86 -5.30
C ARG A 233 4.83 -6.07 -5.55
N GLN A 234 6.14 -5.87 -5.72
CA GLN A 234 7.05 -6.97 -6.06
C GLN A 234 7.14 -8.01 -4.94
N GLY A 235 7.24 -7.58 -3.68
CA GLY A 235 7.28 -8.49 -2.53
C GLY A 235 5.99 -9.29 -2.37
N CYS A 236 4.83 -8.64 -2.47
CA CYS A 236 3.54 -9.31 -2.43
C CYS A 236 3.36 -10.30 -3.58
N ILE A 237 3.74 -9.93 -4.81
CA ILE A 237 3.63 -10.83 -5.97
C ILE A 237 4.56 -12.03 -5.82
N GLN A 238 5.81 -11.84 -5.36
CA GLN A 238 6.71 -12.96 -5.09
C GLN A 238 6.17 -13.89 -4.01
N PHE A 239 5.73 -13.34 -2.88
CA PHE A 239 5.11 -14.11 -1.80
C PHE A 239 3.92 -14.92 -2.31
N ARG A 240 3.00 -14.29 -3.04
CA ARG A 240 1.84 -14.92 -3.66
C ARG A 240 2.25 -16.06 -4.59
N ASN A 241 3.23 -15.82 -5.47
CA ASN A 241 3.69 -16.80 -6.43
C ASN A 241 4.29 -18.03 -5.75
N LEU A 242 5.09 -17.83 -4.68
CA LEU A 242 5.63 -18.94 -3.88
C LEU A 242 4.51 -19.81 -3.30
N PHE A 243 3.47 -19.19 -2.74
CA PHE A 243 2.30 -19.93 -2.21
C PHE A 243 1.56 -20.71 -3.30
N ILE A 244 1.25 -20.07 -4.43
CA ILE A 244 0.53 -20.71 -5.53
C ILE A 244 1.32 -21.89 -6.08
N VAL A 245 2.63 -21.71 -6.34
CA VAL A 245 3.48 -22.77 -6.89
C VAL A 245 3.61 -23.96 -5.95
N LYS A 246 3.66 -23.72 -4.63
CA LYS A 246 3.85 -24.79 -3.64
C LYS A 246 2.56 -25.46 -3.19
N THR A 247 1.42 -24.76 -3.24
CA THR A 247 0.19 -25.21 -2.55
C THR A 247 -1.07 -25.13 -3.41
N SER A 248 -1.01 -24.53 -4.60
CA SER A 248 -2.17 -24.24 -5.45
C SER A 248 -3.25 -23.39 -4.77
N VAL A 249 -2.88 -22.63 -3.73
CA VAL A 249 -3.75 -21.68 -3.02
C VAL A 249 -3.21 -20.27 -3.25
N ASP A 250 -4.08 -19.37 -3.71
CA ASP A 250 -3.78 -17.94 -3.78
C ASP A 250 -4.09 -17.30 -2.41
N PRO A 251 -3.06 -16.82 -1.67
CA PRO A 251 -3.23 -16.29 -0.33
C PRO A 251 -4.13 -15.05 -0.29
N PHE A 252 -4.00 -14.15 -1.26
CA PHE A 252 -4.69 -12.86 -1.25
C PHE A 252 -6.12 -12.97 -1.80
N LYS A 253 -6.35 -13.84 -2.79
CA LYS A 253 -7.70 -14.08 -3.31
C LYS A 253 -8.55 -14.82 -2.28
N LYS A 254 -8.04 -15.90 -1.66
CA LYS A 254 -8.86 -16.83 -0.85
C LYS A 254 -8.83 -16.59 0.67
N CYS A 255 -7.96 -15.74 1.19
CA CYS A 255 -7.75 -15.55 2.63
C CYS A 255 -7.51 -14.07 2.99
N LEU A 256 -7.48 -13.78 4.29
CA LEU A 256 -7.22 -12.43 4.84
C LEU A 256 -5.94 -12.34 5.68
N MET A 257 -5.31 -13.48 5.99
CA MET A 257 -4.07 -13.52 6.76
C MET A 257 -3.28 -14.80 6.47
N ILE A 258 -2.02 -14.83 6.89
CA ILE A 258 -1.14 -15.98 6.70
C ILE A 258 -1.66 -17.23 7.42
N THR A 259 -2.19 -17.11 8.62
CA THR A 259 -2.67 -18.27 9.39
C THR A 259 -3.88 -18.92 8.74
N SER A 260 -4.81 -18.14 8.19
CA SER A 260 -5.96 -18.66 7.44
C SER A 260 -5.53 -19.30 6.12
N THR A 261 -4.51 -18.74 5.46
CA THR A 261 -3.87 -19.36 4.29
C THR A 261 -3.29 -20.73 4.65
N CYS A 262 -2.45 -20.81 5.69
CA CYS A 262 -1.82 -22.06 6.14
C CYS A 262 -2.88 -23.11 6.54
N MET A 263 -3.93 -22.70 7.25
CA MET A 263 -5.04 -23.60 7.61
C MET A 263 -5.76 -24.12 6.36
N ARG A 264 -6.00 -23.27 5.35
CA ARG A 264 -6.62 -23.70 4.08
C ARG A 264 -5.73 -24.66 3.30
N VAL A 265 -4.43 -24.42 3.28
CA VAL A 265 -3.44 -25.33 2.68
C VAL A 265 -3.45 -26.67 3.41
N PHE A 266 -3.40 -26.66 4.75
CA PHE A 266 -3.45 -27.88 5.56
C PHE A 266 -4.68 -28.72 5.24
N ARG A 267 -5.89 -28.13 5.28
CA ARG A 267 -7.16 -28.80 4.97
C ARG A 267 -7.30 -29.29 3.53
N ARG A 268 -6.46 -28.80 2.62
CA ARG A 268 -6.48 -29.20 1.21
C ARG A 268 -5.53 -30.36 0.93
N ILE A 269 -4.40 -30.38 1.63
CA ILE A 269 -3.32 -31.37 1.42
C ILE A 269 -3.54 -32.62 2.28
N PHE A 270 -4.05 -32.45 3.50
CA PHE A 270 -4.28 -33.51 4.49
C PHE A 270 -5.77 -33.63 4.80
#